data_AF-A0AAW1LA22-F1
#
_entry.id   AF-A0AAW1LA22-F1
#
_cell.length_a   1.000
_cell.length_b   1.000
_cell.length_c   1.000
_cell.angle_alpha   90.00
_cell.angle_beta   90.00
_cell.angle_gamma   90.00
#
_symmetry.space_group_name_H-M   'P 1'
#
loop_
_entity.id
_entity.type
_entity.pdbx_description
1 polymer ?
#
loop_
_entity_poly.entity_id
_entity_poly.type
_entity_poly.pdbx_seq_one_letter_code
_entity_poly.pdbx_strand_id
1 'polypeptide(L)'
;MRAILGTLTVEEVYRDRDQFAALVREVAAPDVGRMGIEILSFTIKDVYDNVQYLASLGKAQTAMVKRDADAGVAEANRDAGIREAECQKAAMDVKYSTDTKIEDNSRMFKLQKANFDQEINTAKAEAQLAYELQAAKIRQKIRNEEIQIDVVERKKQIEVETQEVMRKERELNATVRLPAEAEAYRLELIAEAKRTQTVQAAKADAEKTKMIGTAEATSIAAIGKAEAEKMRQKAAIYKQYGDAAIMSIVLEALPKIAAEVAAPLAKTEEIVLIGGSDNTTAEISRLVGQIPPAVNALTGIDLSKVLGKIPGAQQTATVK
;
A
#
# COMPACT_ATOMS: atom_id res chain seq x y z
N MET A 1 53.66 140.21 25.63
CA MET A 1 53.05 138.87 25.73
C MET A 1 51.52 138.88 25.68
N ARG A 2 50.81 139.61 26.57
CA ARG A 2 49.33 139.63 26.58
C ARG A 2 48.67 140.08 25.27
N ALA A 3 49.27 141.04 24.56
CA ALA A 3 48.74 141.54 23.28
C ALA A 3 48.72 140.47 22.18
N ILE A 4 49.74 139.61 22.12
CA ILE A 4 49.86 138.53 21.12
C ILE A 4 48.95 137.34 21.44
N LEU A 5 48.69 137.08 22.73
CA LEU A 5 47.72 136.08 23.16
C LEU A 5 46.27 136.45 22.80
N GLY A 6 45.96 137.73 22.55
CA GLY A 6 44.62 138.17 22.17
C GLY A 6 44.30 138.01 20.67
N THR A 7 45.30 137.76 19.83
CA THR A 7 45.14 137.64 18.36
C THR A 7 45.13 136.20 17.86
N LEU A 8 45.48 135.23 18.71
CA LEU A 8 45.56 133.81 18.36
C LEU A 8 44.53 132.99 19.13
N THR A 9 44.06 131.90 18.54
CA THR A 9 43.17 130.94 19.19
C THR A 9 43.93 130.02 20.16
N VAL A 10 43.22 129.42 21.12
CA VAL A 10 43.83 128.55 22.14
C VAL A 10 44.43 127.29 21.50
N GLU A 11 43.85 126.83 20.40
CA GLU A 11 44.29 125.69 19.61
C GLU A 11 45.60 125.97 18.87
N GLU A 12 45.74 127.15 18.25
CA GLU A 12 46.96 127.56 17.55
C GLU A 12 48.14 127.74 18.51
N VAL A 13 47.89 128.34 19.68
CA VAL A 13 48.91 128.48 20.74
C VAL A 13 49.38 127.11 21.26
N TYR A 14 48.49 126.11 21.27
CA TYR A 14 48.82 124.76 21.74
C TYR A 14 49.49 123.88 20.68
N ARG A 15 49.03 123.99 19.41
CA ARG A 15 49.51 123.18 18.28
C ARG A 15 50.88 123.65 17.80
N ASP A 16 51.11 124.97 17.71
CA ASP A 16 52.30 125.56 17.09
C ASP A 16 53.02 126.53 18.04
N ARG A 17 53.60 125.96 19.11
CA ARG A 17 54.28 126.71 20.18
C ARG A 17 55.50 127.51 19.70
N ASP A 18 56.22 126.99 18.71
CA ASP A 18 57.42 127.64 18.18
C ASP A 18 57.09 128.92 17.43
N GLN A 19 55.97 128.92 16.69
CA GLN A 19 55.49 130.09 15.97
C GLN A 19 55.08 131.21 16.94
N PHE A 20 54.37 130.86 18.01
CA PHE A 20 54.03 131.82 19.06
C PHE A 20 55.29 132.41 19.73
N ALA A 21 56.27 131.57 20.07
CA ALA A 21 57.51 132.00 20.70
C ALA A 21 58.33 132.95 19.81
N ALA A 22 58.37 132.69 18.50
CA ALA A 22 59.01 133.56 17.53
C ALA A 22 58.34 134.94 17.46
N LEU A 23 57.01 134.98 17.40
CA LEU A 23 56.23 136.22 17.30
C LEU A 23 56.37 137.09 18.55
N VAL A 24 56.42 136.49 19.75
CA VAL A 24 56.66 137.21 21.01
C VAL A 24 58.07 137.79 21.06
N ARG A 25 59.08 137.07 20.56
CA ARG A 25 60.46 137.57 20.48
C ARG A 25 60.55 138.79 19.58
N GLU A 26 59.96 138.72 18.39
CA GLU A 26 60.00 139.81 17.40
C GLU A 26 59.42 141.12 17.96
N VAL A 27 58.29 141.03 18.67
CA VAL A 27 57.62 142.21 19.24
C VAL A 27 58.32 142.73 20.50
N ALA A 28 58.92 141.86 21.32
CA ALA A 28 59.56 142.27 22.57
C ALA A 28 61.03 142.71 22.41
N ALA A 29 61.74 142.22 21.39
CA ALA A 29 63.14 142.53 21.12
C ALA A 29 63.47 144.05 21.08
N PRO A 30 62.70 144.92 20.40
CA PRO A 30 63.02 146.35 20.36
C PRO A 30 62.85 147.06 21.71
N ASP A 31 61.93 146.60 22.56
CA ASP A 31 61.64 147.25 23.85
C ASP A 31 62.71 146.94 24.91
N VAL A 32 63.15 145.68 25.00
CA VAL A 32 64.24 145.27 25.91
C VAL A 32 65.61 145.77 25.43
N GLY A 33 65.80 145.87 24.11
CA GLY A 33 67.02 146.41 23.52
C GLY A 33 67.27 147.87 23.92
N ARG A 34 66.21 148.69 24.05
CA ARG A 34 66.32 150.08 24.56
C ARG A 34 66.76 150.16 26.02
N MET A 35 66.59 149.09 26.79
CA MET A 35 67.05 148.97 28.18
C MET A 35 68.45 148.35 28.28
N GLY A 36 69.08 147.99 27.15
CA GLY A 36 70.40 147.34 27.10
C GLY A 36 70.37 145.84 27.42
N ILE A 37 69.21 145.18 27.30
CA ILE A 37 69.03 143.75 27.58
C ILE A 37 68.70 143.02 26.27
N GLU A 38 69.35 141.88 26.02
CA GLU A 38 69.08 141.01 24.85
C GLU A 38 68.37 139.72 25.28
N ILE A 39 67.33 139.31 24.54
CA ILE A 39 66.63 138.04 24.77
C ILE A 39 67.38 136.93 24.03
N LEU A 40 68.15 136.12 24.77
CA LEU A 40 68.88 134.99 24.20
C LEU A 40 67.93 133.87 23.72
N SER A 41 66.93 133.51 24.53
CA SER A 41 65.93 132.50 24.18
C SER A 41 64.60 132.78 24.87
N PHE A 42 63.52 132.46 24.19
CA PHE A 42 62.17 132.49 24.72
C PHE A 42 61.54 131.13 24.45
N THR A 43 61.24 130.38 25.51
CA THR A 43 60.61 129.06 25.42
C THR A 43 59.38 129.08 26.32
N ILE A 44 58.27 128.57 25.79
CA ILE A 44 57.05 128.40 26.57
C ILE A 44 57.29 127.23 27.53
N LYS A 45 57.13 127.48 28.83
CA LYS A 45 57.24 126.42 29.83
C LYS A 45 55.97 125.58 29.87
N ASP A 46 54.88 126.17 30.35
CA ASP A 46 53.59 125.49 30.49
C ASP A 46 52.44 126.42 30.10
N VAL A 47 51.41 125.86 29.48
CA VAL A 47 50.14 126.54 29.17
C VAL A 47 49.06 125.87 29.98
N TYR A 48 48.46 126.61 30.91
CA TYR A 48 47.37 126.13 31.76
C TYR A 48 46.08 126.84 31.39
N ASP A 49 45.00 126.08 31.35
CA ASP A 49 43.65 126.57 31.19
C ASP A 49 42.86 126.31 32.48
N ASN A 50 42.15 127.33 32.97
CA ASN A 50 41.32 127.24 34.16
C ASN A 50 39.95 126.62 33.88
N VAL A 51 39.51 126.60 32.61
CA VAL A 51 38.17 126.15 32.18
C VAL A 51 38.20 124.73 31.58
N GLN A 52 39.36 124.05 31.61
CA GLN A 52 39.53 122.64 31.23
C GLN A 52 39.13 122.31 29.78
N TYR A 53 39.14 123.30 28.88
CA TYR A 53 38.80 123.18 27.47
C TYR A 53 39.79 122.27 26.71
N LEU A 54 41.09 122.49 26.90
CA LEU A 54 42.16 121.71 26.26
C LEU A 54 42.09 120.21 26.60
N ALA A 55 41.78 119.88 27.85
CA ALA A 55 41.63 118.50 28.29
C ALA A 55 40.39 117.82 27.66
N SER A 56 39.34 118.58 27.37
CA SER A 56 38.12 118.07 26.73
C SER A 56 38.32 117.78 25.24
N LEU A 57 39.10 118.61 24.54
CA LEU A 57 39.48 118.36 23.14
C LEU A 57 40.29 117.05 22.99
N GLY A 58 41.22 116.80 23.92
CA GLY A 58 41.98 115.55 23.96
C GLY A 58 41.11 114.32 24.22
N LYS A 59 40.04 114.44 25.03
CA LYS A 59 39.09 113.34 25.27
C LYS A 59 38.33 112.94 24.00
N ALA A 60 37.90 113.90 23.19
CA ALA A 60 37.20 113.61 21.93
C ALA A 60 38.11 112.91 20.92
N GLN A 61 39.33 113.40 20.72
CA GLN A 61 40.31 112.80 19.81
C GLN A 61 40.74 111.41 20.26
N THR A 62 41.00 111.21 21.56
CA THR A 62 41.35 109.88 22.09
C THR A 62 40.20 108.88 21.98
N ALA A 63 38.95 109.32 22.15
CA ALA A 63 37.78 108.46 21.94
C ALA A 63 37.61 108.06 20.47
N MET A 64 37.86 108.98 19.53
CA MET A 64 37.81 108.70 18.09
C MET A 64 38.88 107.68 17.68
N VAL A 65 40.14 107.89 18.08
CA VAL A 65 41.23 106.96 17.80
C VAL A 65 40.97 105.57 18.41
N LYS A 66 40.45 105.52 19.64
CA LYS A 66 40.06 104.24 20.26
C LYS A 66 38.95 103.54 19.49
N ARG A 67 37.91 104.28 19.08
CA ARG A 67 36.81 103.72 18.28
C ARG A 67 37.30 103.16 16.95
N ASP A 68 38.18 103.87 16.25
CA ASP A 68 38.71 103.42 14.96
C ASP A 68 39.64 102.21 15.15
N ALA A 69 40.44 102.18 16.23
CA ALA A 69 41.23 101.01 16.58
C ALA A 69 40.35 99.80 16.91
N ASP A 70 39.29 99.98 17.71
CA ASP A 70 38.34 98.92 18.05
C ASP A 70 37.59 98.40 16.81
N ALA A 71 37.22 99.30 15.89
CA ALA A 71 36.62 98.94 14.61
C ALA A 71 37.59 98.12 13.74
N GLY A 72 38.85 98.55 13.64
CA GLY A 72 39.88 97.80 12.91
C GLY A 72 40.16 96.42 13.50
N VAL A 73 40.18 96.30 14.84
CA VAL A 73 40.32 95.00 15.52
C VAL A 73 39.10 94.12 15.27
N ALA A 74 37.89 94.67 15.30
CA ALA A 74 36.66 93.91 15.04
C ALA A 74 36.56 93.43 13.58
N GLU A 75 36.98 94.24 12.61
CA GLU A 75 37.05 93.86 11.20
C GLU A 75 38.11 92.77 10.98
N ALA A 76 39.32 92.93 11.52
CA ALA A 76 40.37 91.93 11.42
C ALA A 76 39.94 90.59 12.04
N ASN A 77 39.29 90.60 13.21
CA ASN A 77 38.77 89.39 13.85
C ASN A 77 37.65 88.74 13.05
N ARG A 78 36.76 89.54 12.43
CA ARG A 78 35.70 89.04 11.56
C ARG A 78 36.29 88.34 10.33
N ASP A 79 37.24 88.97 9.66
CA ASP A 79 37.86 88.43 8.46
C ASP A 79 38.70 87.19 8.76
N ALA A 80 39.40 87.18 9.91
CA ALA A 80 40.08 86.00 10.41
C ALA A 80 39.10 84.85 10.67
N GLY A 81 37.97 85.13 11.33
CA GLY A 81 36.93 84.13 11.61
C GLY A 81 36.27 83.56 10.35
N ILE A 82 35.97 84.41 9.35
CA ILE A 82 35.42 83.96 8.05
C ILE A 82 36.43 83.04 7.36
N ARG A 83 37.69 83.47 7.26
CA ARG A 83 38.74 82.67 6.60
C ARG A 83 39.00 81.36 7.34
N GLU A 84 38.97 81.37 8.66
CA GLU A 84 39.06 80.15 9.47
C GLU A 84 37.89 79.21 9.19
N ALA A 85 36.65 79.72 9.20
CA ALA A 85 35.46 78.92 8.92
C ALA A 85 35.46 78.33 7.50
N GLU A 86 35.91 79.10 6.50
CA GLU A 86 36.08 78.62 5.12
C GLU A 86 37.13 77.51 5.01
N CYS A 87 38.29 77.70 5.64
CA CYS A 87 39.33 76.68 5.71
C CYS A 87 38.84 75.41 6.42
N GLN A 88 38.11 75.56 7.54
CA GLN A 88 37.52 74.44 8.26
C GLN A 88 36.48 73.70 7.42
N LYS A 89 35.60 74.43 6.71
CA LYS A 89 34.62 73.83 5.80
C LYS A 89 35.31 73.04 4.69
N ALA A 90 36.31 73.63 4.03
CA ALA A 90 37.06 72.95 2.98
C ALA A 90 37.77 71.69 3.48
N ALA A 91 38.37 71.75 4.68
CA ALA A 91 39.01 70.59 5.31
C ALA A 91 37.99 69.48 5.61
N MET A 92 36.81 69.84 6.14
CA MET A 92 35.74 68.88 6.42
C MET A 92 35.15 68.28 5.14
N ASP A 93 34.97 69.06 4.07
CA ASP A 93 34.49 68.58 2.77
C ASP A 93 35.45 67.53 2.19
N VAL A 94 36.76 67.79 2.24
CA VAL A 94 37.78 66.82 1.81
C VAL A 94 37.76 65.57 2.69
N LYS A 95 37.62 65.74 4.01
CA LYS A 95 37.53 64.62 4.96
C LYS A 95 36.30 63.75 4.66
N TYR A 96 35.11 64.33 4.54
CA TYR A 96 33.88 63.60 4.23
C TYR A 96 33.93 62.92 2.86
N SER A 97 34.51 63.57 1.84
CA SER A 97 34.71 62.93 0.53
C SER A 97 35.65 61.72 0.63
N THR A 98 36.71 61.83 1.42
CA THR A 98 37.67 60.73 1.65
C THR A 98 37.01 59.60 2.43
N ASP A 99 36.32 59.91 3.52
CA ASP A 99 35.61 58.92 4.36
C ASP A 99 34.53 58.19 3.55
N THR A 100 33.78 58.91 2.71
CA THR A 100 32.80 58.32 1.78
C THR A 100 33.47 57.33 0.84
N LYS A 101 34.61 57.69 0.23
CA LYS A 101 35.36 56.79 -0.66
C LYS A 101 35.90 55.57 0.08
N ILE A 102 36.35 55.72 1.33
CA ILE A 102 36.83 54.61 2.15
C ILE A 102 35.68 53.63 2.44
N GLU A 103 34.51 54.15 2.84
CA GLU A 103 33.34 53.32 3.10
C GLU A 103 32.80 52.65 1.84
N ASP A 104 32.79 53.35 0.70
CA ASP A 104 32.43 52.76 -0.59
C ASP A 104 33.38 51.61 -0.96
N ASN A 105 34.70 51.82 -0.83
CA ASN A 105 35.69 50.78 -1.08
C ASN A 105 35.53 49.59 -0.11
N SER A 106 35.27 49.86 1.18
CA SER A 106 35.01 48.85 2.21
C SER A 106 33.75 48.04 1.90
N ARG A 107 32.67 48.71 1.48
CA ARG A 107 31.42 48.08 1.04
C ARG A 107 31.66 47.23 -0.20
N MET A 108 32.35 47.74 -1.21
CA MET A 108 32.68 47.00 -2.42
C MET A 108 33.51 45.74 -2.10
N PHE A 109 34.54 45.88 -1.27
CA PHE A 109 35.35 44.75 -0.82
C PHE A 109 34.50 43.69 -0.09
N LYS A 110 33.64 44.11 0.86
CA LYS A 110 32.75 43.19 1.59
C LYS A 110 31.76 42.49 0.65
N LEU A 111 31.20 43.21 -0.32
CA LEU A 111 30.27 42.64 -1.30
C LEU A 111 30.97 41.64 -2.21
N GLN A 112 32.18 41.96 -2.68
CA GLN A 112 32.97 41.06 -3.50
C GLN A 112 33.38 39.81 -2.71
N LYS A 113 33.79 39.97 -1.44
CA LYS A 113 34.07 38.84 -0.54
C LYS A 113 32.83 37.96 -0.35
N ALA A 114 31.66 38.55 -0.09
CA ALA A 114 30.42 37.81 0.08
C ALA A 114 30.03 37.04 -1.20
N ASN A 115 30.22 37.64 -2.38
CA ASN A 115 30.01 36.95 -3.67
C ASN A 115 30.95 35.74 -3.82
N PHE A 116 32.24 35.90 -3.52
CA PHE A 116 33.19 34.79 -3.57
C PHE A 116 32.86 33.70 -2.54
N ASP A 117 32.47 34.09 -1.32
CA ASP A 117 32.03 33.12 -0.30
C ASP A 117 30.78 32.36 -0.76
N GLN A 118 29.83 33.04 -1.42
CA GLN A 118 28.66 32.40 -2.02
C GLN A 118 29.06 31.43 -3.15
N GLU A 119 29.97 31.82 -4.06
CA GLU A 119 30.49 30.94 -5.11
C GLU A 119 31.22 29.73 -4.53
N ILE A 120 32.08 29.93 -3.53
CA ILE A 120 32.80 28.84 -2.85
C ILE A 120 31.80 27.90 -2.15
N ASN A 121 30.79 28.44 -1.48
CA ASN A 121 29.80 27.63 -0.77
C ASN A 121 28.89 26.86 -1.72
N THR A 122 28.47 27.47 -2.82
CA THR A 122 27.70 26.79 -3.87
C THR A 122 28.52 25.69 -4.52
N ALA A 123 29.77 25.96 -4.92
CA ALA A 123 30.66 24.95 -5.47
C ALA A 123 30.95 23.81 -4.49
N LYS A 124 31.12 24.10 -3.19
CA LYS A 124 31.28 23.08 -2.14
C LYS A 124 30.02 22.24 -1.98
N ALA A 125 28.84 22.86 -1.95
CA ALA A 125 27.56 22.16 -1.83
C ALA A 125 27.32 21.26 -3.06
N GLU A 126 27.59 21.76 -4.26
CA GLU A 126 27.53 20.97 -5.50
C GLU A 126 28.51 19.79 -5.48
N ALA A 127 29.76 20.02 -5.05
CA ALA A 127 30.75 18.96 -4.92
C ALA A 127 30.32 17.88 -3.91
N GLN A 128 29.73 18.28 -2.77
CA GLN A 128 29.22 17.34 -1.78
C GLN A 128 28.02 16.55 -2.31
N LEU A 129 27.05 17.21 -2.93
CA LEU A 129 25.90 16.54 -3.54
C LEU A 129 26.34 15.60 -4.67
N ALA A 130 27.33 16.00 -5.49
CA ALA A 130 27.89 15.14 -6.52
C ALA A 130 28.57 13.90 -5.92
N TYR A 131 29.30 14.04 -4.82
CA TYR A 131 29.90 12.93 -4.08
C TYR A 131 28.84 11.98 -3.53
N GLU A 132 27.81 12.51 -2.86
CA GLU A 132 26.69 11.73 -2.32
C GLU A 132 25.91 11.02 -3.44
N LEU A 133 25.66 11.68 -4.56
CA LEU A 133 25.02 11.11 -5.74
C LEU A 133 25.85 9.97 -6.34
N GLN A 134 27.17 10.14 -6.44
CA GLN A 134 28.05 9.07 -6.92
C GLN A 134 28.08 7.89 -5.96
N ALA A 135 28.15 8.12 -4.65
CA ALA A 135 28.05 7.07 -3.64
C ALA A 135 26.72 6.31 -3.75
N ALA A 136 25.61 7.02 -3.96
CA ALA A 136 24.30 6.40 -4.17
C ALA A 136 24.23 5.57 -5.46
N LYS A 137 24.78 6.06 -6.59
CA LYS A 137 24.88 5.31 -7.85
C LYS A 137 25.72 4.04 -7.69
N ILE A 138 26.85 4.12 -6.99
CA ILE A 138 27.70 2.96 -6.71
C ILE A 138 26.94 1.95 -5.84
N ARG A 139 26.27 2.40 -4.77
CA ARG A 139 25.42 1.53 -3.94
C ARG A 139 24.31 0.86 -4.74
N GLN A 140 23.66 1.58 -5.66
CA GLN A 140 22.66 1.00 -6.55
C GLN A 140 23.26 -0.07 -7.45
N LYS A 141 24.44 0.17 -8.03
CA LYS A 141 25.16 -0.84 -8.84
C LYS A 141 25.52 -2.08 -8.01
N ILE A 142 26.06 -1.89 -6.80
CA ILE A 142 26.39 -2.99 -5.89
C ILE A 142 25.12 -3.80 -5.58
N ARG A 143 24.02 -3.16 -5.22
CA ARG A 143 22.74 -3.83 -4.95
C ARG A 143 22.21 -4.59 -6.16
N ASN A 144 22.32 -4.02 -7.35
CA ASN A 144 21.91 -4.72 -8.57
C ASN A 144 22.75 -5.97 -8.81
N GLU A 145 24.06 -5.91 -8.53
CA GLU A 145 24.95 -7.07 -8.64
C GLU A 145 24.64 -8.11 -7.55
N GLU A 146 24.40 -7.67 -6.30
CA GLU A 146 23.96 -8.54 -5.19
C GLU A 146 22.68 -9.30 -5.56
N ILE A 147 21.66 -8.62 -6.09
CA ILE A 147 20.42 -9.26 -6.54
C ILE A 147 20.70 -10.26 -7.66
N GLN A 148 21.63 -9.98 -8.57
CA GLN A 148 22.00 -10.94 -9.61
C GLN A 148 22.67 -12.18 -9.02
N ILE A 149 23.56 -12.01 -8.05
CA ILE A 149 24.18 -13.12 -7.32
C ILE A 149 23.09 -13.96 -6.64
N ASP A 150 22.17 -13.34 -5.92
CA ASP A 150 21.04 -14.02 -5.26
C ASP A 150 20.16 -14.78 -6.25
N VAL A 151 19.86 -14.19 -7.42
CA VAL A 151 19.07 -14.86 -8.47
C VAL A 151 19.83 -16.07 -9.02
N VAL A 152 21.14 -15.96 -9.24
CA VAL A 152 21.96 -17.09 -9.70
C VAL A 152 22.03 -18.19 -8.65
N GLU A 153 22.20 -17.84 -7.37
CA GLU A 153 22.19 -18.79 -6.25
C GLU A 153 20.85 -19.52 -6.14
N ARG A 154 19.74 -18.77 -6.14
CA ARG A 154 18.37 -19.33 -6.14
C ARG A 154 18.11 -20.23 -7.34
N LYS A 155 18.53 -19.83 -8.54
CA LYS A 155 18.41 -20.66 -9.75
C LYS A 155 19.17 -21.98 -9.61
N LYS A 156 20.41 -21.93 -9.12
CA LYS A 156 21.19 -23.14 -8.84
C LYS A 156 20.54 -24.02 -7.78
N GLN A 157 19.97 -23.42 -6.72
CA GLN A 157 19.26 -24.17 -5.69
C GLN A 157 18.03 -24.89 -6.25
N ILE A 158 17.21 -24.21 -7.06
CA ILE A 158 16.06 -24.82 -7.75
C ILE A 158 16.54 -25.94 -8.69
N GLU A 159 17.65 -25.73 -9.40
CA GLU A 159 18.22 -26.75 -10.28
C GLU A 159 18.62 -28.01 -9.50
N VAL A 160 19.32 -27.84 -8.36
CA VAL A 160 19.67 -28.95 -7.47
C VAL A 160 18.41 -29.64 -6.93
N GLU A 161 17.43 -28.91 -6.42
CA GLU A 161 16.17 -29.46 -5.93
C GLU A 161 15.42 -30.23 -7.03
N THR A 162 15.40 -29.69 -8.26
CA THR A 162 14.78 -30.36 -9.41
C THR A 162 15.49 -31.68 -9.72
N GLN A 163 16.84 -31.69 -9.68
CA GLN A 163 17.63 -32.91 -9.85
C GLN A 163 17.36 -33.93 -8.72
N GLU A 164 17.22 -33.47 -7.47
CA GLU A 164 16.86 -34.33 -6.34
C GLU A 164 15.45 -34.93 -6.49
N VAL A 165 14.47 -34.12 -6.92
CA VAL A 165 13.12 -34.60 -7.23
C VAL A 165 13.15 -35.62 -8.35
N MET A 166 13.90 -35.38 -9.44
CA MET A 166 14.05 -36.35 -10.52
C MET A 166 14.70 -37.66 -10.06
N ARG A 167 15.72 -37.60 -9.20
CA ARG A 167 16.30 -38.83 -8.60
C ARG A 167 15.26 -39.57 -7.76
N LYS A 168 14.54 -38.85 -6.91
CA LYS A 168 13.54 -39.43 -6.01
C LYS A 168 12.35 -40.00 -6.77
N GLU A 169 11.91 -39.35 -7.85
CA GLU A 169 10.89 -39.87 -8.75
C GLU A 169 11.35 -41.16 -9.42
N ARG A 170 12.58 -41.21 -9.93
CA ARG A 170 13.15 -42.45 -10.50
C ARG A 170 13.24 -43.57 -9.47
N GLU A 171 13.66 -43.26 -8.25
CA GLU A 171 13.72 -44.22 -7.13
C GLU A 171 12.32 -44.73 -6.76
N LEU A 172 11.33 -43.84 -6.65
CA LEU A 172 9.94 -44.20 -6.34
C LEU A 172 9.31 -45.01 -7.49
N ASN A 173 9.62 -44.66 -8.73
CA ASN A 173 9.14 -45.37 -9.91
C ASN A 173 9.72 -46.80 -9.93
N ALA A 174 11.02 -46.96 -9.68
CA ALA A 174 11.66 -48.27 -9.60
C ALA A 174 11.20 -49.11 -8.40
N THR A 175 10.97 -48.49 -7.23
CA THR A 175 10.70 -49.21 -5.97
C THR A 175 9.21 -49.48 -5.74
N VAL A 176 8.33 -48.57 -6.15
CA VAL A 176 6.89 -48.65 -5.86
C VAL A 176 6.10 -48.96 -7.12
N ARG A 177 6.26 -48.15 -8.18
CA ARG A 177 5.44 -48.32 -9.40
C ARG A 177 5.74 -49.60 -10.15
N LEU A 178 7.02 -49.90 -10.45
CA LEU A 178 7.38 -51.10 -11.19
C LEU A 178 6.92 -52.40 -10.50
N PRO A 179 7.15 -52.59 -9.18
CA PRO A 179 6.66 -53.76 -8.47
C PRO A 179 5.13 -53.80 -8.36
N ALA A 180 4.47 -52.65 -8.18
CA ALA A 180 3.01 -52.58 -8.16
C ALA A 180 2.40 -52.89 -9.53
N GLU A 181 2.97 -52.39 -10.63
CA GLU A 181 2.56 -52.72 -12.01
C GLU A 181 2.82 -54.21 -12.30
N ALA A 182 3.95 -54.76 -11.85
CA ALA A 182 4.25 -56.18 -11.99
C ALA A 182 3.24 -57.07 -11.22
N GLU A 183 2.89 -56.71 -9.97
CA GLU A 183 1.91 -57.47 -9.19
C GLU A 183 0.48 -57.28 -9.71
N ALA A 184 0.11 -56.08 -10.17
CA ALA A 184 -1.17 -55.82 -10.82
C ALA A 184 -1.31 -56.66 -12.10
N TYR A 185 -0.28 -56.69 -12.94
CA TYR A 185 -0.24 -57.53 -14.14
C TYR A 185 -0.33 -59.02 -13.78
N ARG A 186 0.40 -59.48 -12.75
CA ARG A 186 0.32 -60.86 -12.26
C ARG A 186 -1.09 -61.22 -11.79
N LEU A 187 -1.74 -60.32 -11.06
CA LEU A 187 -3.09 -60.51 -10.54
C LEU A 187 -4.12 -60.52 -11.66
N GLU A 188 -4.01 -59.63 -12.65
CA GLU A 188 -4.84 -59.61 -13.85
C GLU A 188 -4.72 -60.93 -14.61
N LEU A 189 -3.50 -61.44 -14.81
CA LEU A 189 -3.26 -62.71 -15.48
C LEU A 189 -3.87 -63.90 -14.71
N ILE A 190 -3.80 -63.89 -13.38
CA ILE A 190 -4.47 -64.89 -12.53
C ILE A 190 -6.00 -64.77 -12.62
N ALA A 191 -6.53 -63.54 -12.65
CA ALA A 191 -7.96 -63.28 -12.78
C ALA A 191 -8.49 -63.70 -14.16
N GLU A 192 -7.76 -63.40 -15.23
CA GLU A 192 -8.02 -63.84 -16.60
C GLU A 192 -7.98 -65.38 -16.69
N ALA A 193 -6.98 -66.01 -16.07
CA ALA A 193 -6.87 -67.47 -16.01
C ALA A 193 -8.06 -68.09 -15.27
N LYS A 194 -8.45 -67.54 -14.11
CA LYS A 194 -9.65 -67.99 -13.37
C LYS A 194 -10.94 -67.76 -14.14
N ARG A 195 -11.08 -66.62 -14.82
CA ARG A 195 -12.24 -66.31 -15.68
C ARG A 195 -12.32 -67.29 -16.84
N THR A 196 -11.18 -67.59 -17.47
CA THR A 196 -11.11 -68.58 -18.54
C THR A 196 -11.44 -69.98 -18.02
N GLN A 197 -10.91 -70.37 -16.86
CA GLN A 197 -11.20 -71.66 -16.24
C GLN A 197 -12.69 -71.81 -15.89
N THR A 198 -13.30 -70.78 -15.30
CA THR A 198 -14.73 -70.80 -14.95
C THR A 198 -15.63 -70.81 -16.18
N VAL A 199 -15.30 -70.04 -17.23
CA VAL A 199 -16.02 -70.08 -18.51
C VAL A 199 -15.88 -71.44 -19.19
N GLN A 200 -14.68 -72.05 -19.17
CA GLN A 200 -14.47 -73.37 -19.74
C GLN A 200 -15.16 -74.47 -18.93
N ALA A 201 -15.16 -74.39 -17.59
CA ALA A 201 -15.91 -75.29 -16.73
C ALA A 201 -17.42 -75.17 -16.97
N ALA A 202 -17.95 -73.94 -17.05
CA ALA A 202 -19.36 -73.70 -17.37
C ALA A 202 -19.74 -74.18 -18.77
N LYS A 203 -18.84 -74.06 -19.76
CA LYS A 203 -19.03 -74.65 -21.10
C LYS A 203 -19.02 -76.17 -21.04
N ALA A 204 -18.09 -76.78 -20.31
CA ALA A 204 -18.02 -78.23 -20.12
C ALA A 204 -19.28 -78.77 -19.43
N ASP A 205 -19.79 -78.07 -18.41
CA ASP A 205 -21.05 -78.43 -17.73
C ASP A 205 -22.28 -78.23 -18.63
N ALA A 206 -22.30 -77.18 -19.46
CA ALA A 206 -23.33 -76.96 -20.45
C ALA A 206 -23.32 -78.06 -21.53
N GLU A 207 -22.14 -78.45 -22.02
CA GLU A 207 -21.98 -79.57 -22.96
C GLU A 207 -22.37 -80.91 -22.34
N LYS A 208 -22.01 -81.15 -21.08
CA LYS A 208 -22.41 -82.34 -20.33
C LYS A 208 -23.94 -82.41 -20.19
N THR A 209 -24.58 -81.32 -19.77
CA THR A 209 -26.04 -81.23 -19.65
C THR A 209 -26.71 -81.41 -21.01
N LYS A 210 -26.14 -80.84 -22.09
CA LYS A 210 -26.63 -81.03 -23.45
C LYS A 210 -26.51 -82.49 -23.89
N MET A 211 -25.38 -83.15 -23.62
CA MET A 211 -25.19 -84.57 -23.94
C MET A 211 -26.17 -85.47 -23.15
N ILE A 212 -26.34 -85.22 -21.85
CA ILE A 212 -27.32 -85.94 -21.01
C ILE A 212 -28.73 -85.70 -21.55
N GLY A 213 -29.11 -84.45 -21.82
CA GLY A 213 -30.43 -84.12 -22.38
C GLY A 213 -30.66 -84.74 -23.76
N THR A 214 -29.64 -84.82 -24.63
CA THR A 214 -29.74 -85.57 -25.90
C THR A 214 -29.86 -87.07 -25.67
N ALA A 215 -29.13 -87.63 -24.70
CA ALA A 215 -29.19 -89.04 -24.37
C ALA A 215 -30.57 -89.42 -23.79
N GLU A 216 -31.12 -88.60 -22.90
CA GLU A 216 -32.47 -88.74 -22.37
C GLU A 216 -33.53 -88.57 -23.47
N ALA A 217 -33.39 -87.56 -24.34
CA ALA A 217 -34.28 -87.38 -25.48
C ALA A 217 -34.25 -88.60 -26.43
N THR A 218 -33.06 -89.15 -26.72
CA THR A 218 -32.95 -90.38 -27.52
C THR A 218 -33.53 -91.60 -26.80
N SER A 219 -33.38 -91.68 -25.48
CA SER A 219 -33.93 -92.78 -24.66
C SER A 219 -35.46 -92.72 -24.63
N ILE A 220 -36.04 -91.53 -24.40
CA ILE A 220 -37.50 -91.31 -24.46
C ILE A 220 -38.02 -91.54 -25.87
N ALA A 221 -37.32 -91.11 -26.92
CA ALA A 221 -37.71 -91.38 -28.30
C ALA A 221 -37.67 -92.89 -28.62
N ALA A 222 -36.70 -93.64 -28.07
CA ALA A 222 -36.63 -95.09 -28.20
C ALA A 222 -37.74 -95.79 -27.43
N ILE A 223 -38.04 -95.38 -26.20
CA ILE A 223 -39.19 -95.87 -25.41
C ILE A 223 -40.49 -95.56 -26.13
N GLY A 224 -40.68 -94.32 -26.60
CA GLY A 224 -41.87 -93.90 -27.36
C GLY A 224 -42.03 -94.67 -28.67
N LYS A 225 -40.94 -94.99 -29.37
CA LYS A 225 -40.96 -95.89 -30.54
C LYS A 225 -41.35 -97.31 -30.14
N ALA A 226 -40.78 -97.86 -29.07
CA ALA A 226 -41.12 -99.20 -28.58
C ALA A 226 -42.58 -99.27 -28.12
N GLU A 227 -43.10 -98.22 -27.50
CA GLU A 227 -44.49 -98.12 -27.06
C GLU A 227 -45.45 -97.93 -28.24
N ALA A 228 -45.06 -97.14 -29.25
CA ALA A 228 -45.76 -97.04 -30.52
C ALA A 228 -45.76 -98.37 -31.30
N GLU A 229 -44.67 -99.13 -31.28
CA GLU A 229 -44.61 -100.49 -31.85
C GLU A 229 -45.48 -101.46 -31.06
N LYS A 230 -45.49 -101.39 -29.73
CA LYS A 230 -46.36 -102.20 -28.88
C LYS A 230 -47.83 -101.87 -29.11
N MET A 231 -48.18 -100.59 -29.27
CA MET A 231 -49.52 -100.16 -29.71
C MET A 231 -49.84 -100.63 -31.13
N ARG A 232 -48.89 -100.61 -32.06
CA ARG A 232 -49.06 -101.15 -33.42
C ARG A 232 -49.28 -102.66 -33.41
N GLN A 233 -48.56 -103.40 -32.57
CA GLN A 233 -48.78 -104.84 -32.41
C GLN A 233 -50.12 -105.13 -31.75
N LYS A 234 -50.50 -104.39 -30.71
CA LYS A 234 -51.88 -104.44 -30.17
C LYS A 234 -52.90 -104.15 -31.27
N ALA A 235 -52.71 -103.10 -32.06
CA ALA A 235 -53.60 -102.75 -33.17
C ALA A 235 -53.60 -103.81 -34.28
N ALA A 236 -52.48 -104.48 -34.57
CA ALA A 236 -52.39 -105.56 -35.53
C ALA A 236 -53.12 -106.83 -35.05
N ILE A 237 -53.03 -107.12 -33.74
CA ILE A 237 -53.86 -108.14 -33.09
C ILE A 237 -55.34 -107.77 -33.25
N TYR A 238 -55.75 -106.55 -32.89
CA TYR A 238 -57.15 -106.11 -33.08
C TYR A 238 -57.62 -106.13 -34.54
N LYS A 239 -56.72 -106.00 -35.52
CA LYS A 239 -57.06 -106.03 -36.94
C LYS A 239 -57.17 -107.46 -37.51
N GLN A 240 -56.50 -108.44 -36.91
CA GLN A 240 -56.59 -109.85 -37.32
C GLN A 240 -57.72 -110.61 -36.60
N TYR A 241 -58.18 -110.14 -35.44
CA TYR A 241 -59.39 -110.64 -34.77
C TYR A 241 -60.67 -109.92 -35.24
N GLY A 242 -60.84 -109.82 -36.57
CA GLY A 242 -62.07 -109.39 -37.22
C GLY A 242 -63.24 -110.31 -36.86
N ASP A 243 -64.39 -109.70 -36.54
CA ASP A 243 -65.66 -110.26 -36.06
C ASP A 243 -65.69 -110.93 -34.67
N ALA A 244 -64.60 -111.53 -34.16
CA ALA A 244 -64.61 -112.19 -32.84
C ALA A 244 -64.25 -111.26 -31.66
N ALA A 245 -63.47 -110.19 -31.87
CA ALA A 245 -63.09 -109.26 -30.80
C ALA A 245 -64.21 -108.28 -30.44
N ILE A 246 -65.13 -107.97 -31.35
CA ILE A 246 -66.29 -107.10 -31.05
C ILE A 246 -67.22 -107.83 -30.08
N MET A 247 -67.45 -109.13 -30.26
CA MET A 247 -68.25 -109.94 -29.34
C MET A 247 -67.57 -110.08 -27.97
N SER A 248 -66.23 -110.23 -27.92
CA SER A 248 -65.48 -110.29 -26.65
C SER A 248 -65.45 -108.93 -25.93
N ILE A 249 -65.26 -107.81 -26.62
CA ILE A 249 -65.33 -106.46 -26.01
C ILE A 249 -66.75 -106.17 -25.52
N VAL A 250 -67.79 -106.62 -26.22
CA VAL A 250 -69.18 -106.50 -25.75
C VAL A 250 -69.46 -107.42 -24.55
N LEU A 251 -68.94 -108.65 -24.51
CA LEU A 251 -69.05 -109.58 -23.38
C LEU A 251 -68.22 -109.15 -22.14
N GLU A 252 -67.10 -108.43 -22.32
CA GLU A 252 -66.26 -107.90 -21.24
C GLU A 252 -66.70 -106.50 -20.77
N ALA A 253 -67.39 -105.74 -21.62
CA ALA A 253 -68.03 -104.46 -21.28
C ALA A 253 -69.45 -104.63 -20.71
N LEU A 254 -70.15 -105.74 -20.95
CA LEU A 254 -71.48 -106.04 -20.40
C LEU A 254 -71.53 -105.99 -18.85
N PRO A 255 -70.53 -106.51 -18.10
CA PRO A 255 -70.49 -106.36 -16.65
C PRO A 255 -70.31 -104.91 -16.20
N LYS A 256 -69.57 -104.08 -16.96
CA LYS A 256 -69.34 -102.67 -16.60
C LYS A 256 -70.56 -101.80 -16.91
N ILE A 257 -71.26 -102.05 -18.01
CA ILE A 257 -72.53 -101.37 -18.30
C ILE A 257 -73.64 -101.85 -17.35
N ALA A 258 -73.69 -103.15 -17.01
CA ALA A 258 -74.60 -103.65 -15.97
C ALA A 258 -74.28 -103.07 -14.58
N ALA A 259 -73.00 -102.88 -14.23
CA ALA A 259 -72.58 -102.24 -12.99
C ALA A 259 -72.94 -100.75 -12.93
N GLU A 260 -72.76 -99.99 -14.01
CA GLU A 260 -73.11 -98.56 -14.06
C GLU A 260 -74.64 -98.32 -14.15
N VAL A 261 -75.41 -99.24 -14.74
CA VAL A 261 -76.90 -99.19 -14.77
C VAL A 261 -77.52 -99.72 -13.46
N ALA A 262 -76.84 -100.63 -12.74
CA ALA A 262 -77.26 -101.10 -11.41
C ALA A 262 -76.74 -100.23 -10.24
N ALA A 263 -75.80 -99.32 -10.50
CA ALA A 263 -75.22 -98.42 -9.50
C ALA A 263 -76.25 -97.56 -8.73
N PRO A 264 -77.41 -97.15 -9.28
CA PRO A 264 -78.43 -96.46 -8.49
C PRO A 264 -79.30 -97.40 -7.63
N LEU A 265 -79.37 -98.70 -7.94
CA LEU A 265 -80.19 -99.68 -7.19
C LEU A 265 -79.39 -100.39 -6.08
N ALA A 266 -78.07 -100.54 -6.22
CA ALA A 266 -77.21 -101.21 -5.24
C ALA A 266 -76.68 -100.28 -4.13
N LYS A 267 -76.86 -98.96 -4.25
CA LYS A 267 -76.33 -97.96 -3.30
C LYS A 267 -77.35 -97.44 -2.27
N THR A 268 -78.52 -98.09 -2.15
CA THR A 268 -79.50 -97.87 -1.07
C THR A 268 -80.13 -99.19 -0.62
N GLU A 269 -79.35 -100.00 0.09
CA GLU A 269 -79.86 -100.90 1.14
C GLU A 269 -80.29 -100.04 2.34
N GLU A 270 -81.46 -99.42 2.25
CA GLU A 270 -82.24 -99.02 3.42
C GLU A 270 -83.72 -98.88 3.02
N ILE A 271 -84.42 -100.01 2.92
CA ILE A 271 -85.87 -100.02 3.16
C ILE A 271 -86.02 -99.85 4.67
N VAL A 272 -86.07 -98.59 5.12
CA VAL A 272 -86.75 -98.26 6.37
C VAL A 272 -88.23 -98.40 6.06
N LEU A 273 -88.83 -99.42 6.65
CA LEU A 273 -90.27 -99.50 6.84
C LEU A 273 -90.68 -98.30 7.71
N ILE A 274 -90.93 -97.14 7.09
CA ILE A 274 -91.86 -96.15 7.63
C ILE A 274 -93.25 -96.65 7.26
N GLY A 275 -93.72 -97.57 8.10
CA GLY A 275 -95.11 -97.67 8.46
C GLY A 275 -95.24 -97.15 9.88
N GLY A 276 -95.35 -95.83 10.04
CA GLY A 276 -95.78 -95.19 11.28
C GLY A 276 -94.84 -94.13 11.86
N SER A 277 -95.25 -92.86 11.68
CA SER A 277 -94.94 -91.64 12.44
C SER A 277 -93.54 -90.99 12.38
N ASP A 278 -93.57 -89.78 11.79
CA ASP A 278 -92.84 -88.54 12.15
C ASP A 278 -91.37 -88.30 11.75
N ASN A 279 -91.24 -87.50 10.68
CA ASN A 279 -90.42 -86.30 10.51
C ASN A 279 -88.91 -86.25 10.91
N THR A 280 -88.08 -86.24 9.85
CA THR A 280 -87.08 -85.19 9.49
C THR A 280 -85.82 -84.93 10.33
N THR A 281 -84.69 -84.97 9.60
CA THR A 281 -83.62 -83.93 9.38
C THR A 281 -82.20 -84.19 9.89
N ALA A 282 -81.26 -83.95 8.96
CA ALA A 282 -79.92 -83.37 9.11
C ALA A 282 -78.79 -84.28 9.63
N GLU A 283 -77.81 -84.68 8.82
CA GLU A 283 -76.73 -83.92 8.15
C GLU A 283 -75.40 -83.93 8.93
N ILE A 284 -74.32 -84.28 8.19
CA ILE A 284 -72.99 -83.64 8.11
C ILE A 284 -72.20 -83.44 9.42
N SER A 285 -70.94 -83.97 9.47
CA SER A 285 -69.70 -83.21 9.80
C SER A 285 -68.56 -84.11 10.34
N ARG A 286 -67.31 -83.76 9.96
CA ARG A 286 -65.98 -84.18 10.49
C ARG A 286 -65.28 -85.38 9.84
N LEU A 287 -64.20 -85.09 9.09
CA LEU A 287 -62.84 -85.43 9.54
C LEU A 287 -61.75 -84.73 8.70
N VAL A 288 -61.31 -83.55 9.15
CA VAL A 288 -60.03 -82.91 8.77
C VAL A 288 -59.30 -82.62 10.08
N GLY A 289 -58.09 -83.16 10.25
CA GLY A 289 -57.22 -82.87 11.41
C GLY A 289 -55.93 -83.69 11.41
N GLN A 290 -54.81 -83.03 11.75
CA GLN A 290 -53.39 -83.46 11.81
C GLN A 290 -52.65 -83.20 10.48
N ILE A 291 -51.82 -82.14 10.32
CA ILE A 291 -50.62 -81.72 11.09
C ILE A 291 -50.38 -80.18 10.92
N PRO A 292 -50.00 -79.41 11.97
CA PRO A 292 -49.61 -77.97 11.90
C PRO A 292 -48.08 -77.73 12.04
N PRO A 293 -47.52 -76.49 11.93
CA PRO A 293 -47.62 -75.50 10.85
C PRO A 293 -46.25 -74.90 10.39
N ALA A 294 -46.23 -74.48 9.12
CA ALA A 294 -45.53 -73.36 8.47
C ALA A 294 -44.29 -72.65 9.09
N VAL A 295 -43.23 -72.65 8.27
CA VAL A 295 -42.56 -71.45 7.69
C VAL A 295 -42.22 -70.31 8.67
N ASN A 296 -41.06 -70.41 9.37
CA ASN A 296 -40.43 -69.25 10.03
C ASN A 296 -38.92 -69.42 10.38
N ALA A 297 -38.17 -70.24 9.64
CA ALA A 297 -36.74 -70.46 9.92
C ALA A 297 -35.84 -70.51 8.68
N LEU A 298 -36.31 -69.95 7.56
CA LEU A 298 -35.50 -69.76 6.35
C LEU A 298 -35.31 -68.26 6.12
N THR A 299 -34.11 -67.80 6.47
CA THR A 299 -33.49 -66.50 6.12
C THR A 299 -34.20 -65.25 6.68
N GLY A 300 -33.89 -64.93 7.93
CA GLY A 300 -34.50 -63.84 8.68
C GLY A 300 -34.07 -62.44 8.25
N ILE A 301 -34.99 -61.73 7.60
CA ILE A 301 -34.95 -60.29 7.42
C ILE A 301 -36.26 -59.71 7.95
N ASP A 302 -36.14 -58.87 8.97
CA ASP A 302 -37.23 -58.26 9.71
C ASP A 302 -37.54 -56.87 9.10
N LEU A 303 -38.52 -56.79 8.20
CA LEU A 303 -38.87 -55.56 7.45
C LEU A 303 -39.55 -54.47 8.31
N SER A 304 -39.78 -54.72 9.60
CA SER A 304 -40.37 -53.72 10.52
C SER A 304 -39.37 -52.70 11.09
N LYS A 305 -38.11 -52.67 10.61
CA LYS A 305 -37.08 -51.70 11.07
C LYS A 305 -36.47 -50.81 9.99
N VAL A 306 -37.00 -50.80 8.77
CA VAL A 306 -36.52 -49.92 7.68
C VAL A 306 -37.42 -48.69 7.48
N LEU A 307 -38.51 -48.56 8.24
CA LEU A 307 -39.44 -47.42 8.18
C LEU A 307 -39.23 -46.45 9.36
N GLY A 308 -37.99 -46.07 9.66
CA GLY A 308 -37.67 -45.29 10.86
C GLY A 308 -36.56 -44.25 10.76
N LYS A 309 -35.95 -44.00 9.60
CA LYS A 309 -34.92 -42.96 9.44
C LYS A 309 -34.90 -42.33 8.03
N ILE A 310 -35.99 -41.65 7.67
CA ILE A 310 -35.95 -40.50 6.76
C ILE A 310 -36.99 -39.47 7.27
N PRO A 311 -36.60 -38.47 8.08
CA PRO A 311 -37.47 -37.34 8.41
C PRO A 311 -36.98 -36.08 7.66
N GLY A 312 -37.74 -35.70 6.64
CA GLY A 312 -37.59 -34.48 5.87
C GLY A 312 -38.95 -34.10 5.27
N ALA A 313 -39.85 -33.58 6.09
CA ALA A 313 -41.07 -32.91 5.66
C ALA A 313 -41.31 -31.69 6.55
N GLN A 314 -41.42 -30.53 5.91
CA GLN A 314 -42.09 -29.33 6.41
C GLN A 314 -43.51 -29.73 6.90
N GLN A 315 -44.18 -29.11 7.87
CA GLN A 315 -44.42 -27.69 8.08
C GLN A 315 -45.19 -27.50 9.42
N THR A 316 -45.09 -26.28 9.97
CA THR A 316 -46.07 -25.57 10.86
C THR A 316 -46.49 -26.15 12.22
N ALA A 317 -46.16 -25.43 13.31
CA ALA A 317 -47.11 -24.59 14.06
C ALA A 317 -46.58 -24.22 15.46
N THR A 318 -46.33 -22.93 15.63
CA THR A 318 -46.48 -22.03 16.79
C THR A 318 -46.97 -22.58 18.15
N VAL A 319 -46.33 -22.10 19.23
CA VAL A 319 -46.90 -21.41 20.44
C VAL A 319 -46.30 -21.92 21.76
N LYS A 320 -45.67 -20.95 22.44
CA LYS A 320 -45.28 -20.82 23.87
C LYS A 320 -44.16 -21.69 24.42
#